data_AF-A0A9E5N8Y7-F1
#
_entry.id   AF-A0A9E5N8Y7-F1
#
_cell.length_a   1.000
_cell.length_b   1.000
_cell.length_c   1.000
_cell.angle_alpha   90.00
_cell.angle_beta   90.00
_cell.angle_gamma   90.00
#
_symmetry.space_group_name_H-M   'P 1'
#
loop_
_entity.id
_entity.type
_entity.pdbx_description
1 polymer ?
#
loop_
_entity_poly.entity_id
_entity_poly.type
_entity_poly.pdbx_seq_one_letter_code
_entity_poly.pdbx_strand_id
1 'polypeptide(L)'
;GHVYCLCAADGRPAWRFRAAPTDEQMLGYQRFSSLWPVRGGVMIDEEVLYFTAGLFPSEGIYLFALDPETGEQIYCRSMDHGRFAGPAPQGYLLATENDLFFTSRSHNLRYAKKTGEEKMTSFPLPKTDRSHEWKGVLAGSNARIMGGQFVVGSSCLAFYEPGKEVSDAH
;
A
#
# COMPACT_ATOMS: atom_id res chain seq x y z
N GLY A 1 0.32 12.79 7.14
CA GLY A 1 0.85 11.79 8.08
C GLY A 1 2.33 12.04 8.27
N HIS A 2 2.92 11.40 9.27
CA HIS A 2 4.35 11.44 9.51
C HIS A 2 4.90 10.02 9.67
N VAL A 3 6.15 9.84 9.27
CA VAL A 3 6.96 8.66 9.60
C VAL A 3 8.11 9.14 10.47
N TYR A 4 8.45 8.37 11.49
CA TYR A 4 9.50 8.68 12.44
C TYR A 4 10.45 7.49 12.50
N CYS A 5 11.75 7.76 12.50
CA CYS A 5 12.74 6.79 12.96
C CYS A 5 13.15 7.16 14.37
N LEU A 6 13.12 6.18 15.27
CA LEU A 6 13.47 6.34 16.67
C LEU A 6 14.71 5.49 16.98
N CYS A 7 15.62 6.02 17.79
CA CYS A 7 16.72 5.24 18.32
C CYS A 7 16.18 4.08 19.17
N ALA A 8 16.58 2.85 18.87
CA ALA A 8 16.08 1.67 19.58
C ALA A 8 16.42 1.66 21.08
N ALA A 9 17.53 2.31 21.47
CA ALA A 9 18.00 2.31 22.85
C ALA A 9 17.18 3.21 23.79
N ASP A 10 16.66 4.35 23.28
CA ASP A 10 16.04 5.38 24.12
C ASP A 10 14.75 6.00 23.56
N GLY A 11 14.33 5.61 22.36
CA GLY A 11 13.10 6.08 21.71
C GLY A 11 13.16 7.52 21.21
N ARG A 12 14.31 8.20 21.26
CA ARG A 12 14.44 9.56 20.73
C ARG A 12 14.40 9.56 19.20
N PRO A 13 13.79 10.57 18.57
CA PRO A 13 13.71 10.63 17.12
C PRO A 13 15.10 10.86 16.52
N ALA A 14 15.52 9.94 15.66
CA ALA A 14 16.67 10.13 14.77
C ALA A 14 16.29 11.10 13.64
N TRP A 15 15.13 10.88 13.03
CA TRP A 15 14.55 11.77 12.03
C TRP A 15 13.02 11.69 11.98
N ARG A 16 12.42 12.67 11.30
CA ARG A 16 10.97 12.74 11.04
C ARG A 16 10.72 13.16 9.60
N PHE A 17 9.92 12.36 8.89
CA PHE A 17 9.45 12.67 7.54
C PHE A 17 7.98 13.12 7.57
N ARG A 18 7.64 14.17 6.82
CA ARG A 18 6.25 14.64 6.63
C ARG A 18 5.74 14.14 5.29
N ALA A 19 4.80 13.20 5.33
CA ALA A 19 4.18 12.64 4.12
C ALA A 19 2.90 13.39 3.68
N ALA A 20 2.31 14.21 4.55
CA ALA A 20 1.15 15.01 4.17
C ALA A 20 1.56 16.30 3.43
N PRO A 21 0.94 16.62 2.28
CA PRO A 21 1.13 17.88 1.58
C PRO A 21 0.76 19.12 2.41
N THR A 22 -0.31 19.04 3.20
CA THR A 22 -0.83 20.12 4.06
C THR A 22 -1.05 19.62 5.49
N ASP A 23 -1.43 20.50 6.42
CA ASP A 23 -1.74 20.12 7.82
C ASP A 23 -3.23 19.81 8.01
N GLU A 24 -3.95 19.53 6.93
CA GLU A 24 -5.37 19.21 6.98
C GLU A 24 -5.62 17.89 7.72
N GLN A 25 -6.71 17.91 8.48
CA GLN A 25 -7.09 16.83 9.38
C GLN A 25 -8.55 16.45 9.14
N MET A 26 -8.83 15.18 9.38
CA MET A 26 -10.18 14.63 9.44
C MET A 26 -10.47 14.12 10.85
N LEU A 27 -11.74 14.20 11.25
CA LEU A 27 -12.22 13.57 12.47
C LEU A 27 -12.47 12.08 12.21
N GLY A 28 -11.71 11.21 12.87
CA GLY A 28 -11.87 9.76 12.82
C GLY A 28 -11.75 9.17 14.22
N TYR A 29 -12.67 8.28 14.61
CA TYR A 29 -12.69 7.66 15.95
C TYR A 29 -12.54 8.68 17.11
N GLN A 30 -13.27 9.80 17.03
CA GLN A 30 -13.26 10.89 18.02
C GLN A 30 -11.88 11.57 18.18
N ARG A 31 -10.97 11.43 17.21
CA ARG A 31 -9.66 12.08 17.20
C ARG A 31 -9.41 12.75 15.86
N PHE A 32 -8.72 13.87 15.89
CA PHE A 32 -8.21 14.46 14.65
C PHE A 32 -6.99 13.67 14.19
N SER A 33 -7.00 13.29 12.92
CA SER A 33 -5.88 12.63 12.25
C SER A 33 -5.62 13.31 10.92
N SER A 34 -4.38 13.28 10.45
CA SER A 34 -4.04 13.83 9.13
C SER A 34 -4.89 13.20 8.03
N LEU A 35 -5.28 14.01 7.04
CA LEU A 35 -6.01 13.56 5.85
C LEU A 35 -5.22 12.55 5.00
N TRP A 36 -3.88 12.53 5.16
CA TRP A 36 -2.97 11.54 4.59
C TRP A 36 -2.35 10.65 5.68
N PRO A 37 -3.11 9.73 6.30
CA PRO A 37 -2.54 8.81 7.27
C PRO A 37 -1.62 7.80 6.59
N VAL A 38 -0.60 7.32 7.30
CA VAL A 38 0.20 6.15 6.90
C VAL A 38 -0.53 4.91 7.42
N ARG A 39 -1.09 4.10 6.51
CA ARG A 39 -2.10 3.08 6.86
C ARG A 39 -1.75 1.65 6.41
N GLY A 40 -1.03 1.52 5.31
CA GLY A 40 -0.20 0.33 5.06
C GLY A 40 1.10 0.50 5.83
N GLY A 41 1.57 -0.53 6.53
CA GLY A 41 2.76 -0.42 7.37
C GLY A 41 4.00 0.14 6.66
N VAL A 42 5.04 0.44 7.43
CA VAL A 42 6.35 0.83 6.89
C VAL A 42 7.20 -0.43 6.72
N MET A 43 7.82 -0.58 5.56
CA MET A 43 8.71 -1.70 5.23
C MET A 43 10.08 -1.17 4.86
N ILE A 44 11.14 -1.84 5.31
CA ILE A 44 12.50 -1.61 4.82
C ILE A 44 12.91 -2.87 4.07
N ASP A 45 13.36 -2.71 2.83
CA ASP A 45 13.85 -3.79 1.98
C ASP A 45 15.02 -3.24 1.13
N GLU A 46 16.12 -4.00 1.05
CA GLU A 46 17.34 -3.59 0.32
C GLU A 46 17.76 -2.13 0.61
N GLU A 47 17.86 -1.76 1.88
CA GLU A 47 18.27 -0.42 2.35
C GLU A 47 17.33 0.72 1.93
N VAL A 48 16.11 0.42 1.49
CA VAL A 48 15.10 1.43 1.16
C VAL A 48 13.84 1.24 2.00
N LEU A 49 13.35 2.34 2.56
CA LEU A 49 12.12 2.39 3.33
C LEU A 49 10.94 2.76 2.42
N TYR A 50 9.93 1.90 2.37
CA TYR A 50 8.71 2.06 1.58
C TYR A 50 7.48 2.19 2.46
N PHE A 51 6.58 3.11 2.10
CA PHE A 51 5.25 3.23 2.72
C PHE A 51 4.29 4.03 1.83
N THR A 52 3.01 4.04 2.21
CA THR A 52 1.99 4.85 1.53
C THR A 52 1.31 5.81 2.50
N ALA A 53 0.89 6.97 2.01
CA ALA A 53 0.12 7.94 2.77
C ALA A 53 -1.06 8.47 1.96
N GLY A 54 -2.25 8.46 2.56
CA GLY A 54 -3.49 8.86 1.89
C GLY A 54 -4.66 7.94 2.27
N LEU A 55 -5.85 8.52 2.42
CA LEU A 55 -7.07 7.76 2.65
C LEU A 55 -8.13 8.02 1.59
N PHE A 56 -8.27 9.27 1.17
CA PHE A 56 -9.30 9.69 0.22
C PHE A 56 -8.68 9.93 -1.15
N PRO A 57 -9.14 9.23 -2.20
CA PRO A 57 -8.60 9.40 -3.54
C PRO A 57 -8.68 10.85 -4.06
N SER A 58 -9.71 11.60 -3.64
CA SER A 58 -9.89 13.02 -4.00
C SER A 58 -8.76 13.92 -3.50
N GLU A 59 -8.14 13.53 -2.40
CA GLU A 59 -7.08 14.27 -1.71
C GLU A 59 -5.69 13.77 -2.12
N GLY A 60 -5.63 12.70 -2.93
CA GLY A 60 -4.40 12.07 -3.34
C GLY A 60 -3.89 11.00 -2.38
N ILE A 61 -3.25 10.00 -2.97
CA ILE A 61 -2.62 8.88 -2.28
C ILE A 61 -1.21 8.77 -2.85
N TYR A 62 -0.22 8.61 -1.98
CA TYR A 62 1.18 8.68 -2.36
C TYR A 62 1.95 7.45 -1.89
N LEU A 63 2.79 6.93 -2.77
CA LEU A 63 3.84 5.96 -2.48
C LEU A 63 5.16 6.71 -2.27
N PHE A 64 5.82 6.44 -1.15
CA PHE A 64 7.13 7.01 -0.82
C PHE A 64 8.18 5.92 -0.73
N ALA A 65 9.38 6.25 -1.21
CA ALA A 65 10.62 5.54 -0.93
C ALA A 65 11.61 6.52 -0.29
N LEU A 66 12.14 6.18 0.87
CA LEU A 66 13.09 6.97 1.64
C LEU A 66 14.37 6.17 1.91
N ASP A 67 15.46 6.88 2.13
CA ASP A 67 16.62 6.34 2.81
C ASP A 67 16.29 6.13 4.31
N PRO A 68 16.45 4.92 4.87
CA PRO A 68 16.03 4.60 6.24
C PRO A 68 16.92 5.25 7.31
N GLU A 69 18.17 5.57 7.01
CA GLU A 69 19.13 6.12 7.98
C GLU A 69 18.93 7.64 8.14
N THR A 70 18.64 8.32 7.04
CA THR A 70 18.54 9.79 6.97
C THR A 70 17.09 10.30 6.93
N GLY A 71 16.16 9.48 6.44
CA GLY A 71 14.79 9.89 6.16
C GLY A 71 14.66 10.73 4.88
N GLU A 72 15.71 10.83 4.07
CA GLU A 72 15.68 11.57 2.81
C GLU A 72 14.83 10.85 1.75
N GLN A 73 14.09 11.63 0.95
CA GLN A 73 13.22 11.08 -0.08
C GLN A 73 14.02 10.64 -1.30
N ILE A 74 13.97 9.34 -1.61
CA ILE A 74 14.49 8.78 -2.86
C ILE A 74 13.49 9.05 -3.99
N TYR A 75 12.22 8.69 -3.79
CA TYR A 75 11.14 9.06 -4.71
C TYR A 75 9.77 9.18 -4.03
N CYS A 76 8.87 9.90 -4.69
CA CYS A 76 7.44 9.94 -4.38
C CYS A 76 6.63 9.73 -5.67
N ARG A 77 5.55 8.97 -5.59
CA ARG A 77 4.63 8.68 -6.70
C ARG A 77 3.20 8.87 -6.26
N SER A 78 2.43 9.58 -7.08
CA SER A 78 0.98 9.61 -6.94
C SER A 78 0.42 8.25 -7.37
N MET A 79 -0.45 7.69 -6.55
CA MET A 79 -1.23 6.47 -6.81
C MET A 79 -2.65 6.87 -7.28
N ASP A 80 -2.74 7.96 -8.04
CA ASP A 80 -4.00 8.51 -8.52
C ASP A 80 -4.47 7.77 -9.79
N HIS A 81 -5.59 7.06 -9.67
CA HIS A 81 -6.29 6.43 -10.80
C HIS A 81 -7.49 7.29 -11.26
N GLY A 82 -7.34 8.62 -11.29
CA GLY A 82 -8.37 9.56 -11.73
C GLY A 82 -9.27 10.05 -10.59
N ARG A 83 -8.69 10.79 -9.64
CA ARG A 83 -9.23 11.55 -8.48
C ARG A 83 -10.29 10.90 -7.59
N PHE A 84 -10.85 9.75 -7.95
CA PHE A 84 -11.94 9.08 -7.22
C PHE A 84 -11.82 7.55 -7.24
N ALA A 85 -10.94 6.99 -8.06
CA ALA A 85 -10.71 5.54 -8.14
C ALA A 85 -9.36 5.10 -7.58
N GLY A 86 -8.59 6.01 -6.96
CA GLY A 86 -7.33 5.68 -6.31
C GLY A 86 -7.51 4.61 -5.22
N PRO A 87 -6.67 3.56 -5.19
CA PRO A 87 -6.73 2.53 -4.16
C PRO A 87 -6.14 3.08 -2.87
N ALA A 88 -6.90 3.13 -1.78
CA ALA A 88 -6.38 3.48 -0.46
C ALA A 88 -5.70 2.26 0.18
N PRO A 89 -4.36 2.16 0.21
CA PRO A 89 -3.69 0.96 0.69
C PRO A 89 -3.94 0.76 2.19
N GLN A 90 -4.02 -0.50 2.59
CA GLN A 90 -4.14 -0.95 3.98
C GLN A 90 -3.31 -2.20 4.18
N GLY A 91 -3.04 -2.50 5.45
CA GLY A 91 -2.56 -3.81 5.85
C GLY A 91 -1.11 -4.02 5.42
N TYR A 92 -0.83 -5.21 4.94
CA TYR A 92 0.52 -5.65 4.61
C TYR A 92 1.03 -5.00 3.31
N LEU A 93 2.26 -4.53 3.39
CA LEU A 93 3.12 -4.19 2.27
C LEU A 93 4.11 -5.34 2.10
N LEU A 94 4.22 -5.87 0.88
CA LEU A 94 5.08 -7.01 0.56
C LEU A 94 6.04 -6.64 -0.56
N ALA A 95 7.22 -7.25 -0.58
CA ALA A 95 8.21 -7.05 -1.63
C ALA A 95 8.69 -8.37 -2.20
N THR A 96 9.03 -8.35 -3.48
CA THR A 96 10.01 -9.26 -4.10
C THR A 96 11.29 -8.47 -4.39
N GLU A 97 12.28 -9.11 -4.99
CA GLU A 97 13.47 -8.45 -5.52
C GLU A 97 13.14 -7.25 -6.43
N ASN A 98 12.04 -7.31 -7.19
CA ASN A 98 11.75 -6.30 -8.22
C ASN A 98 10.50 -5.46 -7.97
N ASP A 99 9.56 -5.94 -7.14
CA ASP A 99 8.22 -5.38 -7.05
C ASP A 99 7.74 -5.19 -5.62
N LEU A 100 6.95 -4.15 -5.43
CA LEU A 100 6.17 -3.88 -4.23
C LEU A 100 4.72 -4.27 -4.47
N PHE A 101 4.09 -4.85 -3.45
CA PHE A 101 2.69 -5.23 -3.46
C PHE A 101 1.95 -4.60 -2.29
N PHE A 102 0.83 -3.96 -2.60
CA PHE A 102 -0.05 -3.31 -1.63
C PHE A 102 -1.43 -3.94 -1.68
N THR A 103 -2.05 -4.09 -0.50
CA THR A 103 -3.47 -4.47 -0.44
C THR A 103 -4.36 -3.26 -0.27
N SER A 104 -5.54 -3.29 -0.88
CA SER A 104 -6.58 -2.27 -0.74
C SER A 104 -7.96 -2.93 -0.84
N ARG A 105 -8.99 -2.29 -0.29
CA ARG A 105 -10.36 -2.81 -0.37
C ARG A 105 -10.91 -2.86 -1.79
N SER A 106 -10.36 -2.05 -2.70
CA SER A 106 -10.82 -1.98 -4.10
C SER A 106 -10.13 -3.01 -4.99
N HIS A 107 -8.81 -3.10 -4.92
CA HIS A 107 -7.96 -4.01 -5.68
C HIS A 107 -6.55 -3.97 -5.09
N ASN A 108 -5.80 -5.06 -5.21
CA ASN A 108 -4.38 -5.06 -4.85
C ASN A 108 -3.55 -4.40 -5.95
N LEU A 109 -2.35 -3.97 -5.60
CA LEU A 109 -1.50 -3.19 -6.48
C LEU A 109 -0.11 -3.78 -6.55
N ARG A 110 0.55 -3.56 -7.68
CA ARG A 110 1.94 -3.92 -7.90
C ARG A 110 2.67 -2.70 -8.44
N TYR A 111 3.83 -2.39 -7.88
CA TYR A 111 4.68 -1.30 -8.32
C TYR A 111 6.10 -1.81 -8.51
N ALA A 112 6.82 -1.27 -9.48
CA ALA A 112 8.26 -1.48 -9.62
C ALA A 112 8.96 -0.93 -8.37
N LYS A 113 9.71 -1.77 -7.64
CA LYS A 113 10.37 -1.37 -6.39
C LYS A 113 11.36 -0.22 -6.59
N LYS A 114 12.13 -0.27 -7.69
CA LYS A 114 13.18 0.71 -8.01
C LYS A 114 12.64 2.07 -8.46
N THR A 115 11.56 2.11 -9.24
CA THR A 115 11.08 3.35 -9.89
C THR A 115 9.78 3.89 -9.28
N GLY A 116 9.06 3.06 -8.52
CA GLY A 116 7.73 3.36 -8.01
C GLY A 116 6.65 3.40 -9.11
N GLU A 117 6.94 2.94 -10.32
CA GLU A 117 5.96 2.91 -11.41
C GLU A 117 4.96 1.78 -11.22
N GLU A 118 3.70 2.07 -11.48
CA GLU A 118 2.65 1.07 -11.38
C GLU A 118 2.82 -0.01 -12.45
N LYS A 119 2.65 -1.26 -12.04
CA LYS A 119 2.59 -2.40 -12.94
C LYS A 119 1.18 -2.95 -12.94
N MET A 120 0.70 -3.30 -14.14
CA MET A 120 -0.61 -3.92 -14.30
C MET A 120 -0.72 -5.18 -13.44
N THR A 121 -1.85 -5.29 -12.74
CA THR A 121 -2.22 -6.49 -12.00
C THR A 121 -3.53 -7.03 -12.56
N SER A 122 -3.59 -8.35 -12.73
CA SER A 122 -4.81 -9.07 -13.04
C SER A 122 -5.10 -9.97 -11.86
N PHE A 123 -5.88 -9.46 -10.92
CA PHE A 123 -6.42 -10.29 -9.85
C PHE A 123 -7.75 -10.87 -10.36
N PRO A 124 -7.86 -12.19 -10.57
CA PRO A 124 -9.13 -12.78 -10.94
C PRO A 124 -10.12 -12.51 -9.81
N LEU A 125 -11.12 -11.67 -10.09
CA LEU A 125 -12.19 -11.42 -9.16
C LEU A 125 -13.10 -12.65 -9.13
N PRO A 126 -13.50 -13.16 -7.94
CA PRO A 126 -14.46 -14.23 -7.88
C PRO A 126 -15.79 -13.78 -8.51
N LYS A 127 -16.40 -14.66 -9.32
CA LYS A 127 -17.75 -14.44 -9.85
C LYS A 127 -18.74 -14.49 -8.68
N THR A 128 -19.25 -13.34 -8.25
CA THR A 128 -20.22 -13.20 -7.16
C THR A 128 -21.39 -12.32 -7.58
N ASP A 129 -22.59 -12.66 -7.15
CA ASP A 129 -23.79 -11.87 -7.47
C ASP A 129 -23.88 -10.55 -6.67
N ARG A 130 -23.22 -10.48 -5.50
CA ARG A 130 -23.33 -9.32 -4.59
C ARG A 130 -21.98 -8.77 -4.17
N SER A 131 -21.87 -7.45 -4.21
CA SER A 131 -20.59 -6.77 -4.01
C SER A 131 -19.99 -6.86 -2.59
N HIS A 132 -20.76 -7.28 -1.60
CA HIS A 132 -20.21 -7.48 -0.26
C HIS A 132 -19.56 -8.86 -0.08
N GLU A 133 -19.82 -9.81 -0.98
CA GLU A 133 -19.30 -11.18 -0.92
C GLU A 133 -17.79 -11.25 -1.21
N TRP A 134 -17.25 -10.30 -1.98
CA TRP A 134 -15.80 -10.19 -2.25
C TRP A 134 -15.02 -9.43 -1.17
N LYS A 135 -15.67 -8.81 -0.17
CA LYS A 135 -14.98 -8.03 0.87
C LYS A 135 -13.94 -8.84 1.65
N GLY A 136 -14.08 -10.17 1.72
CA GLY A 136 -13.12 -11.08 2.36
C GLY A 136 -11.91 -11.46 1.50
N VAL A 137 -11.88 -11.08 0.22
CA VAL A 137 -10.82 -11.47 -0.74
C VAL A 137 -9.78 -10.35 -0.90
N LEU A 138 -10.26 -9.10 -0.98
CA LEU A 138 -9.44 -7.93 -1.30
C LEU A 138 -9.02 -7.13 -0.06
N ALA A 139 -9.79 -7.19 1.03
CA ALA A 139 -9.46 -6.48 2.26
C ALA A 139 -8.38 -7.23 3.05
N GLY A 140 -7.12 -6.90 2.77
CA GLY A 140 -5.89 -7.48 3.33
C GLY A 140 -5.83 -7.51 4.85
N SER A 141 -6.48 -8.51 5.43
CA SER A 141 -6.25 -8.95 6.81
C SER A 141 -5.06 -9.93 6.87
N ASN A 142 -4.79 -10.62 5.75
CA ASN A 142 -3.57 -11.37 5.50
C ASN A 142 -3.14 -11.18 4.04
N ALA A 143 -1.85 -10.98 3.83
CA ALA A 143 -1.21 -11.07 2.52
C ALA A 143 0.15 -11.74 2.67
N ARG A 144 0.53 -12.62 1.74
CA ARG A 144 1.83 -13.32 1.72
C ARG A 144 2.30 -13.55 0.29
N ILE A 145 3.60 -13.75 0.13
CA ILE A 145 4.18 -14.31 -1.10
C ILE A 145 4.60 -15.75 -0.81
N MET A 146 4.11 -16.71 -1.58
CA MET A 146 4.40 -18.14 -1.42
C MET A 146 4.57 -18.79 -2.79
N GLY A 147 5.71 -19.46 -3.03
CA GLY A 147 5.96 -20.15 -4.29
C GLY A 147 5.91 -19.22 -5.53
N GLY A 148 6.28 -17.94 -5.37
CA GLY A 148 6.17 -16.93 -6.43
C GLY A 148 4.76 -16.36 -6.63
N GLN A 149 3.76 -16.83 -5.89
CA GLN A 149 2.39 -16.32 -5.95
C GLN A 149 2.13 -15.33 -4.82
N PHE A 150 1.37 -14.28 -5.12
CA PHE A 150 0.84 -13.37 -4.13
C PHE A 150 -0.52 -13.88 -3.65
N VAL A 151 -0.63 -14.14 -2.35
CA VAL A 151 -1.78 -14.73 -1.70
C VAL A 151 -2.41 -13.70 -0.78
N VAL A 152 -3.70 -13.43 -0.93
CA VAL A 152 -4.46 -12.47 -0.10
C VAL A 152 -5.79 -13.03 0.37
N GLY A 153 -6.26 -12.53 1.50
CA GLY A 153 -7.63 -12.75 1.95
C GLY A 153 -7.80 -12.77 3.46
N SER A 154 -9.05 -12.81 3.90
CA SER A 154 -9.43 -12.95 5.30
C SER A 154 -10.41 -14.11 5.51
N SER A 155 -11.39 -14.29 4.60
CA SER A 155 -12.40 -15.35 4.66
C SER A 155 -12.26 -16.39 3.53
N CYS A 156 -11.57 -16.03 2.44
CA CYS A 156 -11.22 -16.88 1.31
C CYS A 156 -9.89 -16.39 0.72
N LEU A 157 -9.10 -17.30 0.14
CA LEU A 157 -7.77 -16.99 -0.39
C LEU A 157 -7.84 -16.76 -1.90
N ALA A 158 -7.30 -15.64 -2.38
CA ALA A 158 -7.02 -15.43 -3.80
C ALA A 158 -5.52 -15.52 -4.07
N PHE A 159 -5.17 -16.05 -5.24
CA PHE A 159 -3.80 -16.25 -5.71
C PHE A 159 -3.58 -15.41 -6.96
N TYR A 160 -2.42 -14.76 -7.02
CA TYR A 160 -1.94 -14.03 -8.19
C TYR A 160 -0.55 -14.50 -8.56
N GLU A 161 -0.35 -14.84 -9.84
CA GLU A 161 0.95 -15.18 -10.42
C GLU A 161 1.50 -13.97 -11.19
N PRO A 162 2.54 -13.29 -10.68
CA PRO A 162 3.14 -12.15 -11.38
C PRO A 162 3.62 -12.54 -12.77
N GLY A 163 3.12 -11.86 -13.81
CA GLY A 163 3.53 -12.07 -15.20
C GLY A 163 2.68 -13.07 -16.00
N LYS A 164 1.68 -13.71 -15.38
CA LYS A 164 0.69 -14.51 -16.10
C LYS A 164 -0.48 -13.62 -16.52
N GLU A 165 -0.72 -13.53 -17.82
CA GLU A 165 -1.96 -12.92 -18.32
C GLU A 165 -3.13 -13.85 -18.03
N VAL A 166 -4.17 -13.30 -17.41
CA VAL A 166 -5.46 -13.99 -17.27
C VAL A 166 -6.26 -13.61 -18.50
N SER A 167 -6.37 -14.51 -19.48
CA SER A 167 -7.40 -14.41 -20.49
C SER A 167 -8.72 -14.85 -19.85
N ASP A 168 -9.79 -14.08 -20.05
CA ASP A 168 -11.13 -14.47 -19.59
C ASP A 168 -11.48 -15.84 -20.18
N ALA A 169 -11.46 -16.86 -19.33
CA ALA A 169 -12.12 -18.13 -19.66
C ALA A 169 -13.62 -17.88 -19.51
N HIS A 170 -14.33 -17.85 -20.64
CA HIS A 170 -15.79 -17.82 -20.73
C HIS A 170 -16.43 -18.84 -19.78
#